data_AF-A0A933ZDI0-F1
#
_entry.id   AF-A0A933ZDI0-F1
#
_cell.length_a   1.000
_cell.length_b   1.000
_cell.length_c   1.000
_cell.angle_alpha   90.00
_cell.angle_beta   90.00
_cell.angle_gamma   90.00
#
_symmetry.space_group_name_H-M   'P 1'
#
loop_
_entity.id
_entity.type
_entity.pdbx_description
1 polymer ?
#
loop_
_entity_poly.entity_id
_entity_poly.type
_entity_poly.pdbx_seq_one_letter_code
_entity_poly.pdbx_strand_id
1 'polypeptide(L)'
;MTLGPRAMGVFAVILAAAACGGPPPAAPTPPVASAKPAPPAAPPASASAEPEPPKVENKMGTPSADDAMKPTQKPRDIVTMADALFLLAFENSEVGKAAEKKCNASGGNPDAVAACMATARDKIQVNAIRFKPDAAKNWWWTSMQKKGNSLVILHRVMFDFGDETDRTIVIKPKGGDQGMAKWVNVPREVKIEAVNDYTIAIQDPQFGKLLYEAKLGLEGK
;
A
#
# COMPACT_ATOMS: atom_id res chain seq x y z
N MET A 1 -41.81 -26.54 -0.61
CA MET A 1 -41.75 -26.63 -2.09
C MET A 1 -42.84 -25.74 -2.65
N THR A 2 -42.48 -24.57 -3.18
CA THR A 2 -43.39 -23.69 -3.93
C THR A 2 -42.53 -22.95 -4.96
N LEU A 3 -42.56 -23.46 -6.20
CA LEU A 3 -41.94 -22.84 -7.37
C LEU A 3 -42.78 -21.63 -7.81
N GLY A 4 -42.14 -20.46 -7.95
CA GLY A 4 -42.73 -19.27 -8.58
C GLY A 4 -42.17 -19.07 -10.01
N PRO A 5 -42.98 -18.64 -11.00
CA PRO A 5 -42.61 -18.66 -12.41
C PRO A 5 -41.87 -17.40 -12.90
N ARG A 6 -40.90 -17.67 -13.78
CA ARG A 6 -40.41 -16.94 -14.96
C ARG A 6 -40.86 -15.49 -15.20
N ALA A 7 -39.87 -14.61 -15.33
CA ALA A 7 -39.93 -13.44 -16.20
C ALA A 7 -38.72 -13.49 -17.17
N MET A 8 -38.97 -13.85 -18.43
CA MET A 8 -38.03 -13.68 -19.54
C MET A 8 -38.05 -12.21 -19.94
N GLY A 9 -37.01 -11.46 -19.59
CA GLY A 9 -36.79 -10.11 -20.07
C GLY A 9 -36.02 -10.13 -21.39
N VAL A 10 -36.71 -9.80 -22.48
CA VAL A 10 -36.14 -9.53 -23.80
C VAL A 10 -35.30 -8.25 -23.72
N PHE A 11 -33.96 -8.38 -23.81
CA PHE A 11 -33.09 -7.21 -23.94
C PHE A 11 -32.82 -6.96 -25.43
N ALA A 12 -33.44 -5.90 -25.94
CA ALA A 12 -33.24 -5.36 -27.27
C ALA A 12 -31.83 -4.77 -27.38
N VAL A 13 -31.10 -5.22 -28.40
CA VAL A 13 -29.80 -4.68 -28.82
C VAL A 13 -30.05 -3.37 -29.56
N ILE A 14 -29.60 -2.25 -28.99
CA ILE A 14 -29.50 -0.96 -29.68
C ILE A 14 -28.04 -0.75 -30.10
N LEU A 15 -27.77 -0.97 -31.39
CA LEU A 15 -26.61 -0.41 -32.08
C LEU A 15 -26.83 1.10 -32.24
N ALA A 16 -25.97 1.93 -31.65
CA ALA A 16 -25.92 3.35 -31.94
C ALA A 16 -24.49 3.79 -32.28
N ALA A 17 -24.30 3.96 -33.58
CA ALA A 17 -23.45 4.88 -34.33
C ALA A 17 -22.16 5.44 -33.68
N ALA A 18 -21.06 5.12 -34.36
CA ALA A 18 -19.79 5.82 -34.33
C ALA A 18 -19.95 7.31 -34.67
N ALA A 19 -19.43 8.18 -33.80
CA ALA A 19 -19.14 9.57 -34.11
C ALA A 19 -17.62 9.79 -34.02
N CYS A 20 -16.96 9.87 -35.18
CA CYS A 20 -15.61 10.39 -35.33
C CYS A 20 -15.57 11.86 -34.91
N GLY A 21 -15.05 12.15 -33.71
CA GLY A 21 -14.62 13.49 -33.32
C GLY A 21 -13.11 13.63 -33.56
N GLY A 22 -12.73 14.47 -34.53
CA GLY A 22 -11.33 14.71 -34.89
C GLY A 22 -10.52 15.42 -33.79
N PRO A 23 -9.18 15.33 -33.83
CA PRO A 23 -8.33 15.91 -32.80
C PRO A 23 -8.26 17.45 -32.90
N PRO A 24 -8.23 18.16 -31.76
CA PRO A 24 -8.01 19.61 -31.72
C PRO A 24 -6.56 19.99 -32.10
N PRO A 25 -6.33 21.22 -32.60
CA PRO A 25 -5.03 21.69 -33.04
C PRO A 25 -4.02 21.82 -31.89
N ALA A 26 -2.75 21.53 -32.22
CA ALA A 26 -1.61 21.59 -31.31
C ALA A 26 -1.37 23.01 -30.78
N ALA A 27 -1.17 23.12 -29.46
CA ALA A 27 -0.77 24.35 -28.80
C ALA A 27 0.72 24.69 -29.12
N PRO A 28 1.07 25.98 -29.25
CA PRO A 28 2.44 26.42 -29.49
C PRO A 28 3.34 26.13 -28.28
N THR A 29 4.52 25.59 -28.56
CA THR A 29 5.60 25.34 -27.60
C THR A 29 6.22 26.67 -27.12
N PRO A 30 6.42 26.86 -25.81
CA PRO A 30 7.19 27.99 -25.30
C PRO A 30 8.70 27.85 -25.60
N PRO A 31 9.42 28.96 -25.78
CA PRO A 31 10.85 28.96 -26.10
C PRO A 31 11.70 28.39 -24.96
N VAL A 32 12.68 27.58 -25.33
CA VAL A 32 13.70 26.99 -24.46
C VAL A 32 14.59 28.11 -23.90
N ALA A 33 14.50 28.34 -22.60
CA ALA A 33 15.41 29.24 -21.89
C ALA A 33 16.83 28.66 -21.88
N SER A 34 17.79 29.50 -22.30
CA SER A 34 19.21 29.19 -22.40
C SER A 34 19.81 28.80 -21.04
N ALA A 35 20.52 27.67 -21.02
CA ALA A 35 21.30 27.21 -19.88
C ALA A 35 22.50 28.14 -19.64
N LYS A 36 22.67 28.55 -18.38
CA LYS A 36 23.81 29.32 -17.90
C LYS A 36 25.05 28.41 -17.72
N PRO A 37 26.27 28.85 -18.09
CA PRO A 37 27.48 28.03 -17.99
C PRO A 37 27.88 27.68 -16.56
N ALA A 38 28.37 26.46 -16.38
CA ALA A 38 28.94 25.93 -15.15
C ALA A 38 30.27 26.62 -14.78
N PRO A 39 30.52 26.92 -13.49
CA PRO A 39 31.84 27.35 -13.04
C PRO A 39 32.84 26.19 -12.92
N PRO A 40 34.16 26.48 -13.01
CA PRO A 40 35.22 25.48 -13.19
C PRO A 40 35.57 24.68 -11.93
N ALA A 41 36.16 23.51 -12.16
CA ALA A 41 36.70 22.59 -11.18
C ALA A 41 37.81 23.20 -10.30
N ALA A 42 37.75 22.89 -9.01
CA ALA A 42 38.81 23.17 -8.03
C ALA A 42 39.71 21.91 -7.83
N PRO A 43 41.01 22.10 -7.51
CA PRO A 43 42.08 21.10 -7.59
C PRO A 43 42.10 20.06 -6.44
N PRO A 44 42.89 18.97 -6.58
CA PRO A 44 42.97 17.89 -5.60
C PRO A 44 43.95 18.24 -4.45
N ALA A 45 43.54 17.94 -3.22
CA ALA A 45 44.43 17.86 -2.06
C ALA A 45 44.00 16.62 -1.26
N SER A 46 44.80 15.55 -1.30
CA SER A 46 45.99 15.28 -0.49
C SER A 46 45.63 14.54 0.79
N ALA A 47 46.32 13.42 0.98
CA ALA A 47 46.12 12.39 1.99
C ALA A 47 46.08 12.93 3.43
N SER A 48 45.25 12.30 4.25
CA SER A 48 45.44 12.30 5.70
C SER A 48 44.90 10.99 6.29
N ALA A 49 45.59 10.55 7.33
CA ALA A 49 45.69 9.19 7.81
C ALA A 49 44.41 8.58 8.38
N GLU A 50 44.31 7.27 8.16
CA GLU A 50 43.38 6.33 8.75
C GLU A 50 43.76 6.06 10.22
N PRO A 51 42.84 6.24 11.20
CA PRO A 51 42.97 5.64 12.52
C PRO A 51 42.22 4.29 12.53
N GLU A 52 42.94 3.22 12.88
CA GLU A 52 42.35 1.91 13.16
C GLU A 52 41.25 2.01 14.23
N PRO A 53 40.02 1.49 13.98
CA PRO A 53 39.03 1.37 15.03
C PRO A 53 39.36 0.19 15.97
N PRO A 54 39.11 0.34 17.28
CA PRO A 54 39.38 -0.72 18.25
C PRO A 54 38.47 -1.93 18.00
N LYS A 55 39.07 -3.12 18.06
CA LYS A 55 38.40 -4.42 18.01
C LYS A 55 37.54 -4.60 19.26
N VAL A 56 36.28 -4.19 19.17
CA VAL A 56 35.26 -4.51 20.18
C VAL A 56 34.81 -5.94 19.94
N GLU A 57 35.30 -6.85 20.78
CA GLU A 57 34.88 -8.25 20.83
C GLU A 57 33.51 -8.34 21.51
N ASN A 58 32.47 -7.90 20.80
CA ASN A 58 31.09 -8.14 21.21
C ASN A 58 30.78 -9.63 20.97
N LYS A 59 30.76 -10.41 22.04
CA LYS A 59 29.99 -11.67 22.12
C LYS A 59 28.50 -11.33 22.00
N MET A 60 28.08 -11.05 20.77
CA MET A 60 26.68 -10.97 20.40
C MET A 60 26.27 -12.39 20.05
N GLY A 61 25.62 -13.07 21.00
CA GLY A 61 24.93 -14.32 20.70
C GLY A 61 23.98 -14.06 19.55
N THR A 62 24.12 -14.83 18.47
CA THR A 62 23.26 -14.76 17.29
C THR A 62 21.80 -14.83 17.75
N PRO A 63 20.98 -13.77 17.60
CA PRO A 63 19.57 -13.87 17.87
C PRO A 63 18.97 -14.88 16.91
N SER A 64 18.26 -15.89 17.41
CA SER A 64 17.43 -16.75 16.57
C SER A 64 16.48 -15.87 15.75
N ALA A 65 16.33 -16.19 14.46
CA ALA A 65 15.48 -15.45 13.52
C ALA A 65 14.01 -15.33 13.99
N ASP A 66 13.58 -16.20 14.93
CA ASP A 66 12.25 -16.17 15.53
C ASP A 66 12.05 -15.11 16.63
N ASP A 67 13.10 -14.74 17.39
CA ASP A 67 13.00 -13.72 18.45
C ASP A 67 13.13 -12.28 17.89
N ALA A 68 13.76 -12.13 16.73
CA ALA A 68 13.93 -10.83 16.06
C ALA A 68 12.64 -10.31 15.39
N MET A 69 11.55 -11.09 15.40
CA MET A 69 10.29 -10.71 14.75
C MET A 69 9.20 -10.24 15.70
N LYS A 70 9.33 -10.39 17.03
CA LYS A 70 8.27 -9.91 17.93
C LYS A 70 8.32 -8.38 18.00
N PRO A 71 7.18 -7.67 17.83
CA PRO A 71 7.17 -6.22 17.99
C PRO A 71 7.66 -5.82 19.38
N THR A 72 8.50 -4.79 19.46
CA THR A 72 8.99 -4.22 20.71
C THR A 72 8.00 -3.21 21.29
N GLN A 73 7.13 -2.67 20.43
CA GLN A 73 6.09 -1.70 20.78
C GLN A 73 4.71 -2.34 20.87
N LYS A 74 3.76 -1.66 21.52
CA LYS A 74 2.37 -2.11 21.56
C LYS A 74 1.76 -2.05 20.16
N PRO A 75 0.85 -2.96 19.79
CA PRO A 75 0.20 -2.93 18.48
C PRO A 75 -0.48 -1.59 18.17
N ARG A 76 -1.07 -0.92 19.17
CA ARG A 76 -1.63 0.42 18.99
C ARG A 76 -0.58 1.43 18.55
N ASP A 77 0.55 1.49 19.22
CA ASP A 77 1.61 2.46 18.94
C ASP A 77 2.18 2.24 17.53
N ILE A 78 2.32 0.99 17.11
CA ILE A 78 2.76 0.62 15.77
C ILE A 78 1.74 1.09 14.73
N VAL A 79 0.46 0.70 14.87
CA VAL A 79 -0.61 1.06 13.93
C VAL A 79 -0.81 2.57 13.81
N THR A 80 -0.59 3.29 14.91
CA THR A 80 -0.79 4.74 15.00
C THR A 80 0.50 5.56 14.91
N MET A 81 1.60 4.94 14.48
CA MET A 81 2.90 5.57 14.38
C MET A 81 2.80 6.90 13.60
N ALA A 82 3.41 7.95 14.16
CA ALA A 82 3.41 9.27 13.55
C ALA A 82 3.97 9.21 12.13
N ASP A 83 3.27 9.85 11.20
CA ASP A 83 3.63 9.96 9.78
C ASP A 83 3.78 8.61 9.04
N ALA A 84 3.28 7.52 9.62
CA ALA A 84 3.30 6.23 8.98
C ALA A 84 2.28 6.14 7.84
N LEU A 85 2.77 5.74 6.67
CA LEU A 85 1.97 5.25 5.57
C LEU A 85 2.33 3.78 5.33
N PHE A 86 1.40 2.88 5.60
CA PHE A 86 1.61 1.45 5.44
C PHE A 86 1.35 1.05 3.99
N LEU A 87 2.39 0.69 3.24
CA LEU A 87 2.29 0.27 1.85
C LEU A 87 2.15 -1.25 1.75
N LEU A 88 1.29 -1.72 0.84
CA LEU A 88 1.08 -3.14 0.60
C LEU A 88 2.38 -3.82 0.14
N ALA A 89 2.87 -4.74 0.97
CA ALA A 89 3.96 -5.67 0.67
C ALA A 89 3.37 -6.88 -0.06
N PHE A 90 2.98 -6.67 -1.33
CA PHE A 90 2.26 -7.66 -2.14
C PHE A 90 2.96 -9.02 -2.16
N GLU A 91 4.26 -9.04 -2.46
CA GLU A 91 5.08 -10.26 -2.54
C GLU A 91 5.12 -11.04 -1.22
N ASN A 92 5.07 -10.33 -0.09
CA ASN A 92 5.05 -10.94 1.24
C ASN A 92 3.64 -11.39 1.69
N SER A 93 2.59 -10.93 1.01
CA SER A 93 1.19 -11.24 1.29
C SER A 93 0.78 -12.60 0.70
N GLU A 94 -0.27 -13.22 1.25
CA GLU A 94 -0.75 -14.53 0.78
C GLU A 94 -1.14 -14.51 -0.70
N VAL A 95 -1.87 -13.47 -1.11
CA VAL A 95 -2.26 -13.25 -2.51
C VAL A 95 -1.06 -13.10 -3.46
N GLY A 96 0.03 -12.46 -3.01
CA GLY A 96 1.25 -12.33 -3.82
C GLY A 96 1.99 -13.65 -3.94
N LYS A 97 2.13 -14.40 -2.85
CA LYS A 97 2.72 -15.76 -2.88
C LYS A 97 1.93 -16.70 -3.78
N ALA A 98 0.59 -16.64 -3.71
CA ALA A 98 -0.28 -17.42 -4.59
C ALA A 98 -0.13 -17.01 -6.06
N ALA A 99 -0.03 -15.70 -6.33
CA ALA A 99 0.22 -15.18 -7.66
C ALA A 99 1.59 -15.60 -8.19
N GLU A 100 2.65 -15.50 -7.40
CA GLU A 100 4.02 -15.90 -7.76
C GLU A 100 4.06 -17.36 -8.17
N LYS A 101 3.51 -18.26 -7.34
CA LYS A 101 3.40 -19.69 -7.66
C LYS A 101 2.66 -19.93 -8.97
N LYS A 102 1.56 -19.21 -9.20
CA LYS A 102 0.76 -19.33 -10.43
C LYS A 102 1.49 -18.80 -11.67
N CYS A 103 2.13 -17.65 -11.57
CA CYS A 103 2.84 -17.00 -12.67
C CYS A 103 4.11 -17.77 -13.05
N ASN A 104 4.83 -18.33 -12.07
CA ASN A 104 6.03 -19.12 -12.32
C ASN A 104 5.75 -20.52 -12.89
N ALA A 105 4.56 -21.07 -12.67
CA ALA A 105 4.17 -22.39 -13.21
C ALA A 105 4.09 -22.42 -14.75
N SER A 106 3.99 -21.27 -15.42
CA SER A 106 3.88 -21.19 -16.88
C SER A 106 5.22 -21.28 -17.63
N GLY A 107 6.35 -21.45 -16.94
CA GLY A 107 7.57 -21.96 -17.56
C GLY A 107 8.33 -21.00 -18.49
N GLY A 108 8.72 -19.82 -18.00
CA GLY A 108 10.09 -19.36 -18.30
C GLY A 108 10.32 -18.10 -19.14
N ASN A 109 9.35 -17.20 -19.32
CA ASN A 109 9.67 -15.84 -19.76
C ASN A 109 9.55 -14.85 -18.58
N PRO A 110 10.66 -14.20 -18.12
CA PRO A 110 10.62 -13.19 -17.07
C PRO A 110 9.62 -12.06 -17.32
N ASP A 111 9.46 -11.61 -18.57
CA ASP A 111 8.52 -10.54 -18.93
C ASP A 111 7.07 -11.00 -18.76
N ALA A 112 6.77 -12.25 -19.10
CA ALA A 112 5.44 -12.84 -18.91
C ALA A 112 5.12 -13.03 -17.43
N VAL A 113 6.10 -13.44 -16.62
CA VAL A 113 5.97 -13.54 -15.16
C VAL A 113 5.72 -12.14 -14.57
N ALA A 114 6.49 -11.13 -14.98
CA ALA A 114 6.33 -9.75 -14.51
C ALA A 114 4.95 -9.18 -14.86
N ALA A 115 4.47 -9.36 -16.10
CA ALA A 115 3.14 -8.93 -16.53
C ALA A 115 2.02 -9.67 -15.78
N CYS A 116 2.20 -10.96 -15.52
CA CYS A 116 1.27 -11.77 -14.72
C CYS A 116 1.20 -11.26 -13.27
N MET A 117 2.35 -10.98 -12.65
CA MET A 117 2.42 -10.43 -11.29
C MET A 117 1.83 -9.03 -11.20
N ALA A 118 2.08 -8.16 -12.18
CA ALA A 118 1.48 -6.83 -12.27
C ALA A 118 -0.06 -6.92 -12.33
N THR A 119 -0.59 -7.79 -13.20
CA THR A 119 -2.03 -8.04 -13.31
C THR A 119 -2.63 -8.58 -12.01
N ALA A 120 -1.90 -9.44 -11.29
CA ALA A 120 -2.35 -9.95 -10.00
C ALA A 120 -2.38 -8.83 -8.93
N ARG A 121 -1.37 -7.95 -8.93
CA ARG A 121 -1.29 -6.80 -8.02
C ARG A 121 -2.40 -5.79 -8.27
N ASP A 122 -2.73 -5.51 -9.53
CA ASP A 122 -3.75 -4.53 -9.93
C ASP A 122 -5.17 -4.90 -9.48
N LYS A 123 -5.41 -6.17 -9.14
CA LYS A 123 -6.68 -6.62 -8.54
C LYS A 123 -6.88 -6.05 -7.13
N ILE A 124 -5.81 -5.65 -6.45
CA ILE A 124 -5.86 -5.09 -5.10
C ILE A 124 -5.87 -3.58 -5.22
N GLN A 125 -7.05 -3.00 -5.00
CA GLN A 125 -7.27 -1.56 -5.15
C GLN A 125 -6.57 -0.75 -4.05
N VAL A 126 -6.42 -1.32 -2.85
CA VAL A 126 -5.78 -0.65 -1.72
C VAL A 126 -4.29 -0.92 -1.74
N ASN A 127 -3.50 0.11 -2.07
CA ASN A 127 -2.03 0.01 -2.08
C ASN A 127 -1.40 0.58 -0.83
N ALA A 128 -2.12 1.45 -0.11
CA ALA A 128 -1.62 2.07 1.10
C ALA A 128 -2.76 2.27 2.11
N ILE A 129 -2.42 2.16 3.39
CA ILE A 129 -3.35 2.45 4.50
C ILE A 129 -2.68 3.38 5.51
N ARG A 130 -3.51 4.19 6.17
CA ARG A 130 -3.09 5.11 7.22
C ARG A 130 -4.14 5.17 8.32
N PHE A 131 -3.66 5.30 9.55
CA PHE A 131 -4.47 5.55 10.74
C PHE A 131 -4.02 6.88 11.35
N LYS A 132 -4.90 7.89 11.35
CA LYS A 132 -4.55 9.21 11.89
C LYS A 132 -5.75 9.81 12.65
N PRO A 133 -5.52 10.49 13.79
CA PRO A 133 -6.58 11.28 14.39
C PRO A 133 -6.82 12.55 13.59
N ASP A 134 -8.05 13.04 13.57
CA ASP A 134 -8.37 14.39 13.11
C ASP A 134 -8.16 15.44 14.23
N ALA A 135 -8.47 16.70 13.93
CA ALA A 135 -8.39 17.79 14.90
C ALA A 135 -9.30 17.61 16.13
N ALA A 136 -10.39 16.84 15.99
CA ALA A 136 -11.31 16.50 17.05
C ALA A 136 -10.93 15.20 17.79
N LYS A 137 -9.74 14.64 17.50
CA LYS A 137 -9.22 13.38 18.05
C LYS A 137 -10.04 12.14 17.67
N ASN A 138 -10.85 12.20 16.62
CA ASN A 138 -11.48 11.00 16.07
C ASN A 138 -10.48 10.27 15.18
N TRP A 139 -10.38 8.95 15.32
CA TRP A 139 -9.47 8.14 14.54
C TRP A 139 -10.06 7.74 13.19
N TRP A 140 -9.25 7.90 12.13
CA TRP A 140 -9.64 7.62 10.76
C TRP A 140 -8.74 6.55 10.15
N TRP A 141 -9.36 5.50 9.62
CA TRP A 141 -8.74 4.53 8.73
C TRP A 141 -8.93 5.02 7.31
N THR A 142 -7.82 5.35 6.65
CA THR A 142 -7.80 5.84 5.27
C THR A 142 -7.10 4.81 4.38
N SER A 143 -7.83 4.30 3.39
CA SER A 143 -7.28 3.40 2.37
C SER A 143 -7.07 4.17 1.07
N MET A 144 -5.91 3.99 0.46
CA MET A 144 -5.45 4.76 -0.69
C MET A 144 -5.00 3.84 -1.83
N GLN A 145 -5.25 4.27 -3.05
CA GLN A 145 -4.77 3.65 -4.28
C GLN A 145 -3.67 4.52 -4.90
N LYS A 146 -2.62 3.89 -5.41
CA LYS A 146 -1.64 4.57 -6.25
C LYS A 146 -2.24 4.74 -7.65
N LYS A 147 -2.37 5.99 -8.11
CA LYS A 147 -2.74 6.32 -9.50
C LYS A 147 -1.64 7.18 -10.10
N GLY A 148 -0.83 6.58 -10.97
CA GLY A 148 0.38 7.22 -11.48
C GLY A 148 1.35 7.56 -10.34
N ASN A 149 1.64 8.86 -10.19
CA ASN A 149 2.55 9.37 -9.16
C ASN A 149 1.83 9.88 -7.89
N SER A 150 0.50 9.74 -7.82
CA SER A 150 -0.30 10.26 -6.72
C SER A 150 -0.98 9.15 -5.93
N LEU A 151 -1.25 9.40 -4.65
CA LEU A 151 -2.13 8.58 -3.82
C LEU A 151 -3.52 9.19 -3.81
N VAL A 152 -4.51 8.35 -4.09
CA VAL A 152 -5.91 8.73 -4.16
C VAL A 152 -6.66 8.04 -3.04
N ILE A 153 -7.35 8.81 -2.21
CA ILE A 153 -8.16 8.27 -1.10
C ILE A 153 -9.35 7.51 -1.68
N LEU A 154 -9.38 6.19 -1.47
CA LEU A 154 -10.50 5.34 -1.85
C LEU A 154 -11.56 5.30 -0.75
N HIS A 155 -11.12 5.01 0.47
CA HIS A 155 -11.98 4.85 1.64
C HIS A 155 -11.46 5.71 2.78
N ARG A 156 -12.39 6.26 3.56
CA ARG A 156 -12.10 7.01 4.78
C ARG A 156 -13.19 6.70 5.80
N VAL A 157 -12.83 5.90 6.80
CA VAL A 157 -13.76 5.32 7.76
C VAL A 157 -13.32 5.68 9.16
N MET A 158 -14.21 6.29 9.94
CA MET A 158 -13.94 6.56 11.35
C MET A 158 -13.96 5.24 12.12
N PHE A 159 -13.15 5.10 13.17
CA PHE A 159 -13.15 3.88 13.98
C PHE A 159 -12.83 4.16 15.45
N ASP A 160 -13.22 3.21 16.29
CA ASP A 160 -12.74 3.10 17.67
C ASP A 160 -11.76 1.96 17.81
N PHE A 161 -10.85 2.05 18.78
CA PHE A 161 -10.08 0.91 19.23
C PHE A 161 -10.95 -0.05 20.05
N GLY A 162 -10.84 -1.34 19.74
CA GLY A 162 -11.42 -2.44 20.50
C GLY A 162 -10.37 -3.12 21.38
N ASP A 163 -10.48 -4.44 21.46
CA ASP A 163 -9.58 -5.27 22.28
C ASP A 163 -8.16 -5.27 21.71
N GLU A 164 -7.18 -5.30 22.61
CA GLU A 164 -5.76 -5.29 22.30
C GLU A 164 -5.07 -6.44 23.05
N THR A 165 -4.22 -7.17 22.33
CA THR A 165 -3.36 -8.23 22.87
C THR A 165 -1.90 -7.88 22.60
N ASP A 166 -0.97 -8.76 22.97
CA ASP A 166 0.47 -8.57 22.72
C ASP A 166 0.84 -8.32 21.25
N ARG A 167 0.06 -8.84 20.29
CA ARG A 167 0.38 -8.75 18.85
C ARG A 167 -0.77 -8.24 18.01
N THR A 168 -1.95 -8.02 18.57
CA THR A 168 -3.12 -7.71 17.76
C THR A 168 -3.91 -6.57 18.37
N ILE A 169 -4.39 -5.68 17.52
CA ILE A 169 -5.39 -4.68 17.90
C ILE A 169 -6.61 -4.83 17.03
N VAL A 170 -7.77 -4.76 17.66
CA VAL A 170 -9.05 -4.72 16.97
C VAL A 170 -9.43 -3.26 16.75
N ILE A 171 -9.84 -2.91 15.53
CA ILE A 171 -10.53 -1.65 15.25
C ILE A 171 -11.99 -1.93 14.91
N LYS A 172 -12.87 -1.03 15.36
CA LYS A 172 -14.32 -1.10 15.18
C LYS A 172 -14.77 0.10 14.36
N PRO A 173 -14.92 -0.05 13.03
CA PRO A 173 -15.44 0.99 12.17
C PRO A 173 -16.77 1.57 12.64
N LYS A 174 -16.93 2.89 12.46
CA LYS A 174 -18.09 3.67 12.86
C LYS A 174 -18.59 4.52 11.70
N GLY A 175 -19.91 4.53 11.54
CA GLY A 175 -20.56 5.29 10.48
C GLY A 175 -20.34 4.68 9.09
N GLY A 176 -20.58 5.49 8.06
CA GLY A 176 -20.35 5.11 6.67
C GLY A 176 -18.96 5.52 6.17
N ASP A 177 -18.55 4.93 5.06
CA ASP A 177 -17.35 5.34 4.33
C ASP A 177 -17.52 6.73 3.70
N GLN A 178 -16.57 7.63 3.97
CA GLN A 178 -16.49 8.99 3.45
C GLN A 178 -15.50 9.15 2.29
N GLY A 179 -14.91 8.04 1.82
CA GLY A 179 -14.03 8.03 0.66
C GLY A 179 -14.77 8.17 -0.67
N MET A 180 -14.01 8.28 -1.76
CA MET A 180 -14.57 8.43 -3.11
C MET A 180 -15.16 7.13 -3.65
N ALA A 181 -14.64 5.97 -3.24
CA ALA A 181 -15.15 4.67 -3.60
C ALA A 181 -15.97 4.13 -2.43
N LYS A 182 -17.26 4.47 -2.34
CA LYS A 182 -18.07 4.10 -1.17
C LYS A 182 -18.04 2.59 -0.90
N TRP A 183 -17.49 2.20 0.24
CA TRP A 183 -17.50 0.83 0.71
C TRP A 183 -18.92 0.46 1.20
N VAL A 184 -19.65 -0.30 0.38
CA VAL A 184 -21.05 -0.67 0.65
C VAL A 184 -21.21 -1.44 1.96
N ASN A 185 -20.28 -2.37 2.22
CA ASN A 185 -20.29 -3.22 3.41
C ASN A 185 -18.99 -3.05 4.18
N VAL A 186 -18.89 -1.96 4.96
CA VAL A 186 -17.77 -1.75 5.88
C VAL A 186 -17.78 -2.88 6.93
N PRO A 187 -16.66 -3.58 7.15
CA PRO A 187 -16.57 -4.60 8.18
C PRO A 187 -16.90 -4.01 9.56
N ARG A 188 -17.65 -4.77 10.38
CA ARG A 188 -17.97 -4.33 11.76
C ARG A 188 -16.74 -4.32 12.67
N GLU A 189 -15.77 -5.17 12.35
CA GLU A 189 -14.56 -5.36 13.09
C GLU A 189 -13.43 -5.69 12.12
N VAL A 190 -12.25 -5.12 12.35
CA VAL A 190 -11.03 -5.45 11.64
C VAL A 190 -9.93 -5.74 12.65
N LYS A 191 -9.39 -6.96 12.60
CA LYS A 191 -8.25 -7.36 13.42
C LYS A 191 -6.97 -7.03 12.66
N ILE A 192 -6.11 -6.22 13.28
CA ILE A 192 -4.80 -5.84 12.77
C ILE A 192 -3.76 -6.55 13.63
N GLU A 193 -2.87 -7.31 13.00
CA GLU A 193 -1.75 -7.98 13.64
C GLU A 193 -0.48 -7.14 13.45
N ALA A 194 0.16 -6.72 14.53
CA ALA A 194 1.51 -6.17 14.50
C ALA A 194 2.49 -7.33 14.31
N VAL A 195 3.00 -7.47 13.09
CA VAL A 195 3.96 -8.52 12.74
C VAL A 195 5.29 -8.20 13.39
N ASN A 196 5.78 -6.97 13.20
CA ASN A 196 6.95 -6.34 13.83
C ASN A 196 6.67 -4.83 13.99
N ASP A 197 7.67 -4.05 14.41
CA ASP A 197 7.50 -2.60 14.67
C ASP A 197 7.17 -1.74 13.43
N TYR A 198 7.36 -2.27 12.23
CA TYR A 198 7.14 -1.55 10.97
C TYR A 198 6.25 -2.31 9.99
N THR A 199 5.66 -3.43 10.39
CA THR A 199 4.85 -4.28 9.52
C THR A 199 3.58 -4.70 10.23
N ILE A 200 2.45 -4.45 9.58
CA ILE A 200 1.15 -4.88 10.06
C ILE A 200 0.53 -5.85 9.06
N ALA A 201 -0.31 -6.75 9.55
CA ALA A 201 -1.10 -7.62 8.71
C ALA A 201 -2.59 -7.43 8.97
N ILE A 202 -3.38 -7.44 7.90
CA ILE A 202 -4.83 -7.32 7.92
C ILE A 202 -5.41 -8.54 7.23
N GLN A 203 -6.41 -9.17 7.84
CA GLN A 203 -7.17 -10.23 7.20
C GLN A 203 -8.20 -9.64 6.25
N ASP A 204 -8.02 -9.87 4.96
CA ASP A 204 -8.99 -9.52 3.92
C ASP A 204 -9.84 -10.74 3.56
N PRO A 205 -11.17 -10.60 3.43
CA PRO A 205 -12.05 -11.73 3.11
C PRO A 205 -11.85 -12.26 1.68
N GLN A 206 -11.37 -11.45 0.75
CA GLN A 206 -11.19 -11.81 -0.65
C GLN A 206 -9.75 -12.23 -0.96
N PHE A 207 -8.77 -11.60 -0.31
CA PHE A 207 -7.34 -11.76 -0.62
C PHE A 207 -6.51 -12.46 0.45
N GLY A 208 -7.13 -12.87 1.57
CA GLY A 208 -6.41 -13.52 2.66
C GLY A 208 -5.61 -12.53 3.51
N LYS A 209 -4.51 -12.98 4.10
CA LYS A 209 -3.62 -12.14 4.91
C LYS A 209 -2.81 -11.18 4.04
N LEU A 210 -3.09 -9.89 4.16
CA LEU A 210 -2.39 -8.80 3.50
C LEU A 210 -1.36 -8.18 4.45
N LEU A 211 -0.09 -8.11 4.03
CA LEU A 211 0.98 -7.46 4.79
C LEU A 211 1.20 -6.03 4.27
N TYR A 212 1.37 -5.11 5.20
CA TYR A 212 1.71 -3.73 4.90
C TYR A 212 2.93 -3.28 5.69
N GLU A 213 3.86 -2.62 4.99
CA GLU A 213 5.11 -2.10 5.54
C GLU A 213 5.03 -0.58 5.71
N ALA A 214 5.42 -0.09 6.88
CA ALA A 214 5.46 1.32 7.19
C ALA A 214 6.51 2.04 6.33
N LYS A 215 6.09 3.11 5.67
CA LYS A 215 6.97 4.14 5.09
C LYS A 215 6.78 5.43 5.88
N LEU A 216 7.86 5.89 6.50
CA LEU A 216 7.90 7.12 7.29
C LEU A 216 8.38 8.29 6.42
N GLY A 217 7.97 9.51 6.75
CA GLY A 217 8.47 10.72 6.11
C GLY A 217 7.93 10.97 4.69
N LEU A 218 6.87 10.27 4.27
CA LEU A 218 6.17 10.55 3.01
C LEU A 218 5.14 11.69 3.11
N GLU A 219 4.99 12.29 4.28
CA GLU A 219 4.22 13.51 4.45
C GLU A 219 5.11 14.70 4.06
N GLY A 220 4.89 15.24 2.86
CA GLY A 220 5.47 16.52 2.47
C GLY A 220 5.11 17.60 3.49
N LYS A 221 6.10 18.39 3.90
CA LYS A 221 5.88 19.63 4.65
C LYS A 221 5.12 20.65 3.83
#